data_AF-A0A3L9DPI7-F1
#
_entry.id   AF-A0A3L9DPI7-F1
#
_cell.length_a   1.000
_cell.length_b   1.000
_cell.length_c   1.000
_cell.angle_alpha   90.00
_cell.angle_beta   90.00
_cell.angle_gamma   90.00
#
_symmetry.space_group_name_H-M   'P 1'
#
loop_
_entity.id
_entity.type
_entity.pdbx_description
1 polymer ?
#
loop_
_entity_poly.entity_id
_entity_poly.type
_entity_poly.pdbx_seq_one_letter_code
_entity_poly.pdbx_strand_id
1 'polypeptide(L)'
;MRQKKWGIVFTCLLIGLLSLTSVTADTIKGIPFTVKGNAKLSEVDIFPFYIGNDKISMQLMSHSYGYVYINDELIKVDDIKHKNCHRSGCSSSREWTTSGHRAGESGSYTIDLGKPLKKGDIVTFRFSDDGNIPFGILVYEDEQSATERLQNERHLKEQEYAEKLFRQSILDENNKTWYNTASDFFLETWWNVTGWWYQ
;
A
#
# COMPACT_ATOMS: atom_id res chain seq x y z
N MET A 1 5.59 -49.40 -57.39
CA MET A 1 4.56 -49.86 -56.44
C MET A 1 4.66 -49.05 -55.15
N ARG A 2 3.50 -48.66 -54.61
CA ARG A 2 3.28 -47.80 -53.44
C ARG A 2 4.09 -48.20 -52.21
N GLN A 3 4.78 -47.24 -51.59
CA GLN A 3 5.23 -47.32 -50.20
C GLN A 3 4.55 -46.19 -49.42
N LYS A 4 3.58 -46.57 -48.57
CA LYS A 4 2.79 -45.67 -47.73
C LYS A 4 3.63 -45.26 -46.51
N LYS A 5 3.80 -43.95 -46.32
CA LYS A 5 4.43 -43.36 -45.14
C LYS A 5 3.54 -43.54 -43.91
N TRP A 6 4.11 -44.04 -42.83
CA TRP A 6 3.52 -44.06 -41.49
C TRP A 6 3.62 -42.65 -40.88
N GLY A 7 2.51 -42.12 -40.38
CA GLY A 7 2.47 -40.89 -39.58
C GLY A 7 2.06 -41.23 -38.15
N ILE A 8 2.95 -40.95 -37.20
CA ILE A 8 2.76 -41.12 -35.76
C ILE A 8 2.05 -39.88 -35.19
N VAL A 9 1.21 -40.15 -34.19
CA VAL A 9 0.29 -39.33 -33.40
C VAL A 9 0.95 -38.12 -32.72
N PHE A 10 0.25 -36.99 -32.62
CA PHE A 10 0.32 -36.11 -31.45
C PHE A 10 -1.02 -35.40 -31.19
N THR A 11 -1.59 -35.70 -30.03
CA THR A 11 -2.77 -35.11 -29.40
C THR A 11 -2.45 -33.75 -28.76
N CYS A 12 -3.25 -32.72 -29.06
CA CYS A 12 -3.40 -31.49 -28.24
C CYS A 12 -4.91 -31.19 -28.17
N LEU A 13 -5.58 -31.61 -27.09
CA LEU A 13 -5.86 -30.87 -25.85
C LEU A 13 -6.88 -29.72 -26.04
N LEU A 14 -8.04 -29.91 -25.40
CA LEU A 14 -9.07 -28.91 -25.10
C LEU A 14 -8.47 -27.56 -24.68
N ILE A 15 -9.10 -26.46 -25.10
CA ILE A 15 -9.59 -25.34 -24.26
C ILE A 15 -10.19 -24.29 -25.20
N GLY A 16 -11.47 -23.99 -25.00
CA GLY A 16 -12.17 -22.92 -25.70
C GLY A 16 -13.57 -22.69 -25.15
N LEU A 17 -13.75 -22.93 -23.85
CA LEU A 17 -14.87 -22.37 -23.09
C LEU A 17 -14.70 -20.85 -23.15
N LEU A 18 -15.42 -20.21 -24.06
CA LEU A 18 -15.71 -18.79 -23.98
C LEU A 18 -16.64 -18.60 -22.77
N SER A 19 -16.04 -18.54 -21.59
CA SER A 19 -16.69 -18.00 -20.42
C SER A 19 -17.07 -16.56 -20.73
N LEU A 20 -18.37 -16.34 -20.89
CA LEU A 20 -19.04 -15.06 -20.65
C LEU A 20 -18.61 -14.61 -19.24
N THR A 21 -17.54 -13.83 -19.16
CA THR A 21 -17.32 -12.99 -17.99
C THR A 21 -18.41 -11.93 -18.07
N SER A 22 -19.46 -12.12 -17.27
CA SER A 22 -20.34 -11.03 -16.90
C SER A 22 -19.45 -9.98 -16.25
N VAL A 23 -19.08 -8.95 -17.01
CA VAL A 23 -18.54 -7.72 -16.43
C VAL A 23 -19.71 -7.12 -15.66
N THR A 24 -19.80 -7.44 -14.37
CA THR A 24 -20.55 -6.59 -13.45
C THR A 24 -19.98 -5.20 -13.63
N ALA A 25 -20.83 -4.25 -14.01
CA ALA A 25 -20.44 -2.86 -14.13
C ALA A 25 -19.79 -2.43 -12.82
N ASP A 26 -18.46 -2.38 -12.82
CA ASP A 26 -17.70 -1.67 -11.81
C ASP A 26 -18.13 -0.22 -11.97
N THR A 27 -19.07 0.19 -11.12
CA THR A 27 -19.23 1.59 -10.72
C THR A 27 -17.81 2.11 -10.56
N ILE A 28 -17.40 3.11 -11.35
CA ILE A 28 -16.01 3.60 -11.38
C ILE A 28 -15.62 3.92 -9.94
N LYS A 29 -14.97 2.98 -9.25
CA LYS A 29 -14.48 3.17 -7.90
C LYS A 29 -13.31 4.13 -8.07
N GLY A 30 -13.31 5.22 -7.31
CA GLY A 30 -12.23 6.21 -7.37
C GLY A 30 -10.87 5.60 -7.06
N ILE A 31 -9.83 6.42 -6.99
CA ILE A 31 -8.50 5.94 -6.57
C ILE A 31 -8.60 5.49 -5.10
N PRO A 32 -8.24 4.23 -4.76
CA PRO A 32 -8.34 3.73 -3.40
C PRO A 32 -7.24 4.28 -2.50
N PHE A 33 -7.53 4.31 -1.21
CA PHE A 33 -6.52 4.46 -0.17
C PHE A 33 -5.94 3.10 0.21
N THR A 34 -4.62 3.06 0.36
CA THR A 34 -3.85 1.87 0.70
C THR A 34 -3.05 2.10 1.97
N VAL A 35 -2.80 1.03 2.73
CA VAL A 35 -2.03 1.12 3.97
C VAL A 35 -0.60 1.52 3.64
N LYS A 36 -0.13 2.56 4.33
CA LYS A 36 1.27 2.97 4.31
C LYS A 36 2.09 2.01 5.17
N GLY A 37 2.84 1.13 4.51
CA GLY A 37 3.65 0.10 5.17
C GLY A 37 2.87 -1.20 5.43
N ASN A 38 3.35 -2.02 6.38
CA ASN A 38 2.83 -3.37 6.64
C ASN A 38 2.02 -3.48 7.94
N ALA A 39 1.38 -2.39 8.37
CA ALA A 39 0.61 -2.40 9.62
C ALA A 39 -0.76 -3.08 9.41
N LYS A 40 -1.01 -4.17 10.15
CA LYS A 40 -2.33 -4.81 10.27
C LYS A 40 -2.66 -4.97 11.73
N LEU A 41 -3.90 -4.65 12.10
CA LEU A 41 -4.45 -4.88 13.44
C LEU A 41 -5.51 -5.97 13.32
N SER A 42 -5.47 -6.99 14.19
CA SER A 42 -6.40 -8.12 14.18
C SER A 42 -7.82 -7.73 14.59
N GLU A 43 -7.98 -6.69 15.42
CA GLU A 43 -9.28 -6.27 15.95
C GLU A 43 -9.93 -5.10 15.17
N VAL A 44 -9.35 -4.70 14.03
CA VAL A 44 -9.82 -3.55 13.27
C VAL A 44 -9.91 -3.87 11.79
N ASP A 45 -11.12 -3.76 11.23
CA ASP A 45 -11.35 -3.80 9.80
C ASP A 45 -11.82 -2.43 9.31
N ILE A 46 -11.03 -1.77 8.47
CA ILE A 46 -11.42 -0.53 7.80
C ILE A 46 -11.98 -0.90 6.43
N PHE A 47 -13.21 -0.50 6.14
CA PHE A 47 -13.80 -0.76 4.84
C PHE A 47 -13.09 0.06 3.76
N PRO A 48 -12.95 -0.46 2.52
CA PRO A 48 -12.31 0.27 1.44
C PRO A 48 -12.93 1.65 1.23
N PHE A 49 -12.07 2.66 1.12
CA PHE A 49 -12.45 4.05 0.87
C PHE A 49 -11.56 4.66 -0.20
N TYR A 50 -12.09 5.68 -0.89
CA TYR A 50 -11.55 6.20 -2.13
C TYR A 50 -11.48 7.73 -2.10
N ILE A 51 -10.71 8.30 -3.01
CA ILE A 51 -10.76 9.75 -3.28
C ILE A 51 -12.20 10.13 -3.63
N GLY A 52 -12.69 11.21 -3.00
CA GLY A 52 -14.06 11.69 -3.13
C GLY A 52 -15.01 11.19 -2.04
N ASN A 53 -14.65 10.16 -1.26
CA ASN A 53 -15.46 9.75 -0.11
C ASN A 53 -15.48 10.85 0.96
N ASP A 54 -16.67 11.12 1.49
CA ASP A 54 -16.92 12.00 2.63
C ASP A 54 -17.16 11.22 3.92
N LYS A 55 -17.21 9.89 3.85
CA LYS A 55 -17.43 9.00 4.99
C LYS A 55 -16.49 7.81 4.95
N ILE A 56 -16.07 7.37 6.12
CA ILE A 56 -15.28 6.15 6.29
C ILE A 56 -15.96 5.27 7.32
N SER A 57 -16.21 4.03 6.94
CA SER A 57 -16.79 3.02 7.83
C SER A 57 -15.70 2.04 8.28
N MET A 58 -15.81 1.59 9.51
CA MET A 58 -14.90 0.61 10.11
C MET A 58 -15.63 -0.27 11.12
N GLN A 59 -15.08 -1.46 11.31
CA GLN A 59 -15.48 -2.42 12.32
C GLN A 59 -14.37 -2.47 13.37
N LEU A 60 -14.73 -2.10 14.59
CA LEU A 60 -13.87 -2.10 15.75
C LEU A 60 -14.38 -3.10 16.78
N MET A 61 -13.70 -3.20 17.92
CA MET A 61 -14.24 -3.87 19.11
C MET A 61 -15.44 -3.09 19.64
N SER A 62 -16.36 -3.80 20.29
CA SER A 62 -17.48 -3.19 21.01
C SER A 62 -16.98 -2.06 21.90
N HIS A 63 -17.60 -0.88 21.78
CA HIS A 63 -17.31 0.28 22.62
C HIS A 63 -15.90 0.88 22.57
N SER A 64 -15.02 0.38 21.69
CA SER A 64 -13.70 0.97 21.47
C SER A 64 -13.78 2.33 20.77
N TYR A 65 -12.67 3.05 20.71
CA TYR A 65 -12.58 4.39 20.16
C TYR A 65 -11.77 4.42 18.87
N GLY A 66 -12.28 5.13 17.86
CA GLY A 66 -11.60 5.40 16.60
C GLY A 66 -11.42 6.91 16.40
N TYR A 67 -10.17 7.36 16.41
CA TYR A 67 -9.82 8.76 16.10
C TYR A 67 -9.21 8.83 14.71
N VAL A 68 -9.80 9.66 13.84
CA VAL A 68 -9.35 9.81 12.45
C VAL A 68 -8.74 11.18 12.25
N TYR A 69 -7.55 11.20 11.68
CA TYR A 69 -6.81 12.40 11.33
C TYR A 69 -6.64 12.44 9.81
N ILE A 70 -6.86 13.60 9.21
CA ILE A 70 -6.53 13.86 7.80
C ILE A 70 -5.42 14.92 7.80
N ASN A 71 -4.26 14.59 7.22
CA ASN A 71 -3.10 15.49 7.21
C ASN A 71 -2.75 16.04 8.60
N ASP A 72 -2.74 15.15 9.60
CA ASP A 72 -2.51 15.43 11.02
C ASP A 72 -3.60 16.27 11.74
N GLU A 73 -4.69 16.62 11.07
CA GLU A 73 -5.84 17.30 11.68
C GLU A 73 -6.90 16.29 12.14
N LEU A 74 -7.25 16.30 13.43
CA LEU A 74 -8.30 15.44 13.99
C LEU A 74 -9.67 15.85 13.44
N ILE A 75 -10.38 14.89 12.86
CA ILE A 75 -11.79 15.06 12.48
C ILE A 75 -12.64 15.15 13.74
N LYS A 76 -13.35 16.26 13.90
CA LYS A 76 -14.25 16.47 15.02
C LYS A 76 -15.55 15.72 14.78
N VAL A 77 -15.96 14.93 15.77
CA VAL A 77 -17.24 14.21 15.74
C VAL A 77 -18.05 14.61 16.96
N ASP A 78 -19.31 14.97 16.72
CA ASP A 78 -20.22 15.37 17.79
C ASP A 78 -20.58 14.18 18.68
N ASP A 79 -20.69 14.45 19.98
CA ASP A 79 -21.10 13.46 20.95
C ASP A 79 -22.57 13.03 20.78
N ILE A 80 -22.83 11.75 21.00
CA ILE A 80 -24.15 11.15 20.83
C ILE A 80 -24.89 11.22 22.16
N LYS A 81 -26.04 11.91 22.16
CA LYS A 81 -26.94 11.99 23.30
C LYS A 81 -27.93 10.84 23.28
N HIS A 82 -28.00 10.12 24.39
CA HIS A 82 -28.92 9.01 24.61
C HIS A 82 -30.00 9.40 25.59
N LYS A 83 -31.21 8.90 25.36
CA LYS A 83 -32.35 9.08 26.27
C LYS A 83 -33.08 7.75 26.40
N ASN A 84 -33.22 7.26 27.63
CA ASN A 84 -34.03 6.07 27.90
C ASN A 84 -35.31 6.47 28.63
N CYS A 85 -36.45 6.07 28.06
CA CYS A 85 -37.77 6.16 28.67
C CYS A 85 -38.36 4.75 28.75
N HIS A 86 -38.48 4.21 29.96
CA HIS A 86 -38.89 2.82 30.15
C HIS A 86 -40.41 2.59 30.01
N ARG A 87 -41.26 3.65 30.08
CA ARG A 87 -42.72 3.57 29.85
C ARG A 87 -43.28 4.90 29.32
N SER A 88 -44.46 4.84 28.67
CA SER A 88 -45.27 6.02 28.36
C SER A 88 -45.67 6.72 29.68
N GLY A 89 -45.09 7.90 29.93
CA GLY A 89 -45.39 8.73 31.12
C GLY A 89 -44.24 9.01 32.08
N CYS A 90 -42.97 8.81 31.70
CA CYS A 90 -41.84 9.16 32.58
C CYS A 90 -41.71 10.68 32.81
N SER A 91 -41.77 11.10 34.08
CA SER A 91 -41.44 12.45 34.55
C SER A 91 -39.93 12.69 34.72
N SER A 92 -39.12 11.63 34.73
CA SER A 92 -37.65 11.70 34.80
C SER A 92 -37.01 10.75 33.79
N SER A 93 -36.47 11.28 32.69
CA SER A 93 -35.65 10.52 31.74
C SER A 93 -34.20 10.49 32.20
N ARG A 94 -33.54 9.33 32.10
CA ARG A 94 -32.08 9.26 32.19
C ARG A 94 -31.52 9.65 30.84
N GLU A 95 -30.76 10.73 30.83
CA GLU A 95 -30.01 11.20 29.68
C GLU A 95 -28.52 11.02 29.97
N TRP A 96 -27.80 10.48 29.01
CA TRP A 96 -26.35 10.36 29.08
C TRP A 96 -25.76 10.59 27.69
N THR A 97 -24.48 10.94 27.66
CA THR A 97 -23.78 11.26 26.42
C THR A 97 -22.63 10.30 26.25
N THR A 98 -22.40 9.83 25.03
CA THR A 98 -21.20 9.07 24.67
C THR A 98 -20.41 9.83 23.63
N SER A 99 -19.09 9.65 23.63
CA SER A 99 -18.24 10.30 22.64
C SER A 99 -18.65 9.94 21.21
N GLY A 100 -18.59 10.91 20.31
CA GLY A 100 -18.74 10.68 18.87
C GLY A 100 -17.62 9.80 18.27
N HIS A 101 -16.52 9.60 18.98
CA HIS A 101 -15.42 8.71 18.58
C HIS A 101 -15.61 7.26 19.03
N ARG A 102 -16.64 6.97 19.82
CA ARG A 102 -16.88 5.64 20.38
C ARG A 102 -17.70 4.78 19.42
N ALA A 103 -17.25 3.56 19.19
CA ALA A 103 -17.97 2.55 18.43
C ALA A 103 -19.25 2.11 19.14
N GLY A 104 -20.21 1.62 18.37
CA GLY A 104 -21.43 1.02 18.90
C GLY A 104 -21.18 -0.27 19.67
N GLU A 105 -22.25 -0.84 20.23
CA GLU A 105 -22.22 -2.15 20.91
C GLU A 105 -21.74 -3.27 19.97
N SER A 106 -22.11 -3.21 18.69
CA SER A 106 -21.63 -4.14 17.66
C SER A 106 -20.22 -3.82 17.15
N GLY A 107 -19.57 -2.77 17.65
CA GLY A 107 -18.26 -2.32 17.18
C GLY A 107 -18.28 -1.59 15.82
N SER A 108 -19.46 -1.42 15.21
CA SER A 108 -19.59 -0.63 13.99
C SER A 108 -19.37 0.84 14.28
N TYR A 109 -18.56 1.48 13.44
CA TYR A 109 -18.25 2.90 13.52
C TYR A 109 -18.19 3.50 12.12
N THR A 110 -18.79 4.67 11.95
CA THR A 110 -18.71 5.42 10.68
C THR A 110 -18.49 6.87 11.03
N ILE A 111 -17.46 7.45 10.44
CA ILE A 111 -17.12 8.85 10.60
C ILE A 111 -17.53 9.63 9.35
N ASP A 112 -18.13 10.80 9.58
CA ASP A 112 -18.33 11.82 8.56
C ASP A 112 -17.13 12.77 8.58
N LEU A 113 -16.48 12.91 7.45
CA LEU A 113 -15.28 13.72 7.30
C LEU A 113 -15.61 15.21 7.12
N GLY A 114 -16.86 15.55 6.80
CA GLY A 114 -17.32 16.90 6.48
C GLY A 114 -16.78 17.47 5.16
N LYS A 115 -15.70 16.88 4.61
CA LYS A 115 -15.12 17.19 3.31
C LYS A 115 -14.71 15.89 2.60
N PRO A 116 -14.87 15.82 1.27
CA PRO A 116 -14.44 14.65 0.52
C PRO A 116 -12.90 14.54 0.51
N LEU A 117 -12.41 13.30 0.60
CA LEU A 117 -10.98 12.97 0.50
C LEU A 117 -10.40 13.37 -0.86
N LYS A 118 -9.15 13.84 -0.85
CA LYS A 118 -8.43 14.31 -2.04
C LYS A 118 -7.16 13.51 -2.28
N LYS A 119 -6.63 13.63 -3.50
CA LYS A 119 -5.30 13.09 -3.84
C LYS A 119 -4.24 13.77 -2.95
N GLY A 120 -3.34 12.97 -2.39
CA GLY A 120 -2.28 13.43 -1.51
C GLY A 120 -2.66 13.53 -0.04
N ASP A 121 -3.94 13.30 0.32
CA ASP A 121 -4.32 13.24 1.73
C ASP A 121 -3.69 12.02 2.41
N ILE A 122 -3.26 12.20 3.66
CA ILE A 122 -2.81 11.12 4.53
C ILE A 122 -3.86 10.91 5.61
N VAL A 123 -4.47 9.73 5.65
CA VAL A 123 -5.49 9.38 6.63
C VAL A 123 -4.87 8.51 7.71
N THR A 124 -4.85 9.01 8.95
CA THR A 124 -4.32 8.30 10.10
C THR A 124 -5.42 7.93 11.06
N PHE A 125 -5.54 6.65 11.37
CA PHE A 125 -6.44 6.12 12.38
C PHE A 125 -5.65 5.80 13.65
N ARG A 126 -6.16 6.24 14.80
CA ARG A 126 -5.66 5.85 16.12
C ARG A 126 -6.78 5.17 16.89
N PHE A 127 -6.46 4.04 17.50
CA PHE A 127 -7.44 3.22 18.18
C PHE A 127 -7.13 3.08 19.67
N SER A 128 -8.19 3.13 20.48
CA SER A 128 -8.13 2.86 21.92
C SER A 128 -9.24 1.90 22.32
N ASP A 129 -9.03 1.10 23.36
CA ASP A 129 -10.08 0.22 23.91
C ASP A 129 -11.15 1.02 24.69
N ASP A 130 -12.17 0.35 25.26
CA ASP A 130 -13.23 1.02 26.04
C ASP A 130 -12.68 1.72 27.31
N GLY A 131 -11.53 1.29 27.82
CA GLY A 131 -10.77 1.95 28.88
C GLY A 131 -9.95 3.15 28.40
N ASN A 132 -10.04 3.50 27.12
CA ASN A 132 -9.27 4.52 26.42
C ASN A 132 -7.75 4.24 26.42
N ILE A 133 -7.34 2.98 26.50
CA ILE A 133 -5.94 2.54 26.38
C ILE A 133 -5.60 2.42 24.89
N PRO A 134 -4.61 3.17 24.36
CA PRO A 134 -4.23 3.08 22.96
C PRO A 134 -3.65 1.71 22.61
N PHE A 135 -4.10 1.11 21.50
CA PHE A 135 -3.62 -0.21 21.07
C PHE A 135 -3.12 -0.28 19.62
N GLY A 136 -3.33 0.76 18.81
CA GLY A 136 -2.85 0.71 17.43
C GLY A 136 -3.00 2.00 16.63
N ILE A 137 -2.19 2.09 15.58
CA ILE A 137 -2.22 3.18 14.60
C ILE A 137 -2.16 2.56 13.20
N LEU A 138 -3.03 3.01 12.30
CA LEU A 138 -2.99 2.67 10.88
C LEU A 138 -2.92 3.95 10.06
N VAL A 139 -2.01 3.99 9.08
CA VAL A 139 -1.82 5.14 8.20
C VAL A 139 -2.13 4.71 6.78
N TYR A 140 -2.91 5.51 6.07
CA TYR A 140 -3.31 5.28 4.69
C TYR A 140 -2.88 6.46 3.81
N GLU A 141 -2.45 6.13 2.59
CA GLU A 141 -2.17 7.09 1.52
C GLU A 141 -2.84 6.61 0.22
N ASP A 142 -3.18 7.51 -0.69
CA ASP A 142 -3.79 7.12 -1.96
C ASP A 142 -2.82 6.30 -2.82
N GLU A 143 -3.35 5.33 -3.57
CA GLU A 143 -2.55 4.35 -4.33
C GLU A 143 -1.61 5.02 -5.35
N GLN A 144 -2.01 6.15 -5.94
CA GLN A 144 -1.17 6.88 -6.88
C GLN A 144 0.02 7.51 -6.16
N SER A 145 -0.22 8.26 -5.08
CA SER A 145 0.85 8.85 -4.27
C SER A 145 1.77 7.79 -3.67
N ALA A 146 1.23 6.63 -3.28
CA ALA A 146 2.03 5.49 -2.81
C ALA A 146 2.98 4.98 -3.90
N THR A 147 2.47 4.84 -5.12
CA THR A 147 3.25 4.36 -6.28
C THR A 147 4.33 5.36 -6.67
N GLU A 148 3.97 6.65 -6.77
CA GLU A 148 4.92 7.73 -7.08
C GLU A 148 6.05 7.78 -6.04
N ARG A 149 5.73 7.66 -4.74
CA ARG A 149 6.72 7.57 -3.67
C ARG A 149 7.65 6.38 -3.83
N LEU A 150 7.11 5.18 -4.06
CA LEU A 150 7.91 3.96 -4.23
C LEU A 150 8.81 3.99 -5.47
N GLN A 151 8.38 4.65 -6.55
CA GLN A 151 9.21 4.86 -7.74
C GLN A 151 10.35 5.84 -7.44
N ASN A 152 10.05 6.96 -6.78
CA ASN A 152 11.07 7.94 -6.40
C ASN A 152 12.11 7.34 -5.43
N GLU A 153 11.67 6.56 -4.45
CA GLU A 153 12.58 5.84 -3.54
C GLU A 153 13.48 4.83 -4.27
N ARG A 154 12.99 4.17 -5.32
CA ARG A 154 13.81 3.28 -6.15
C ARG A 154 14.84 4.07 -6.96
N HIS A 155 14.42 5.15 -7.61
CA HIS A 155 15.32 6.00 -8.38
C HIS A 155 16.43 6.62 -7.52
N LEU A 156 16.10 7.06 -6.29
CA LEU A 156 17.10 7.57 -5.34
C LEU A 156 18.11 6.49 -4.95
N LYS A 157 17.65 5.26 -4.66
CA LYS A 157 18.53 4.14 -4.33
C LYS A 157 19.43 3.73 -5.49
N GLU A 158 18.92 3.76 -6.72
CA GLU A 158 19.71 3.49 -7.93
C GLU A 158 20.79 4.56 -8.13
N GLN A 159 20.47 5.83 -7.89
CA GLN A 159 21.45 6.93 -7.94
C GLN A 159 22.53 6.79 -6.87
N GLU A 160 22.15 6.53 -5.62
CA GLU A 160 23.10 6.28 -4.52
C GLU A 160 24.00 5.07 -4.82
N TYR A 161 23.43 3.99 -5.38
CA TYR A 161 24.18 2.81 -5.77
C TYR A 161 25.17 3.11 -6.89
N ALA A 162 24.74 3.83 -7.94
CA ALA A 162 25.62 4.26 -9.03
C ALA A 162 26.75 5.15 -8.51
N GLU A 163 26.46 6.14 -7.66
CA GLU A 163 27.48 7.01 -7.06
C GLU A 163 28.49 6.20 -6.24
N LYS A 164 28.02 5.21 -5.47
CA LYS A 164 28.90 4.32 -4.72
C LYS A 164 29.84 3.52 -5.62
N LEU A 165 29.33 2.99 -6.74
CA LEU A 165 30.15 2.29 -7.73
C LEU A 165 31.19 3.23 -8.37
N PHE A 166 30.79 4.45 -8.76
CA PHE A 166 31.72 5.45 -9.29
C PHE A 166 32.81 5.84 -8.28
N ARG A 167 32.46 6.04 -7.01
CA ARG A 167 33.46 6.34 -5.97
C ARG A 167 34.44 5.18 -5.78
N GLN A 168 33.95 3.94 -5.81
CA GLN A 168 34.80 2.76 -5.73
C GLN A 168 35.77 2.68 -6.92
N SER A 169 35.31 2.92 -8.15
CA SER A 169 36.20 2.86 -9.32
C SER A 169 37.32 3.92 -9.25
N ILE A 170 37.01 5.14 -8.80
CA ILE A 170 38.02 6.19 -8.61
C ILE A 170 39.03 5.83 -7.52
N LEU A 171 38.57 5.23 -6.40
CA LEU A 171 39.46 4.76 -5.34
C LEU A 171 40.35 3.63 -5.83
N ASP A 172 39.82 2.68 -6.58
CA ASP A 172 40.58 1.57 -7.13
C ASP A 172 41.61 2.06 -8.16
N GLU A 173 41.26 3.00 -9.04
CA GLU A 173 42.19 3.64 -9.97
C GLU A 173 43.32 4.39 -9.25
N ASN A 174 42.99 5.18 -8.21
CA ASN A 174 43.98 5.90 -7.43
C ASN A 174 44.87 4.97 -6.58
N ASN A 175 44.38 3.78 -6.25
CA ASN A 175 45.12 2.78 -5.47
C ASN A 175 45.86 1.77 -6.36
N LYS A 176 45.76 1.86 -7.70
CA LYS A 176 46.62 1.07 -8.60
C LYS A 176 48.07 1.47 -8.38
N THR A 177 48.90 0.52 -7.97
CA THR A 177 50.35 0.71 -7.94
C THR A 177 50.92 0.70 -9.36
N TRP A 178 52.06 1.36 -9.56
CA TRP A 178 52.77 1.44 -10.86
C TRP A 178 52.99 0.06 -11.53
N TYR A 179 53.09 -1.01 -10.74
CA TYR A 179 53.21 -2.38 -11.21
C TYR A 179 51.91 -2.90 -11.88
N ASN A 180 50.74 -2.61 -11.32
CA ASN A 180 49.46 -2.99 -11.90
C ASN A 180 49.19 -2.23 -13.20
N THR A 181 49.51 -0.94 -13.24
CA THR A 181 49.41 -0.12 -14.47
C THR A 181 50.36 -0.62 -15.56
N ALA A 182 51.59 -0.99 -15.21
CA ALA A 182 52.54 -1.55 -16.17
C ALA A 182 52.08 -2.93 -16.70
N SER A 183 51.61 -3.81 -15.81
CA SER A 183 51.09 -5.13 -16.20
C SER A 183 49.87 -5.04 -17.12
N ASP A 184 48.92 -4.14 -16.84
CA ASP A 184 47.74 -3.89 -17.69
C ASP A 184 48.18 -3.45 -19.10
N PHE A 185 49.16 -2.53 -19.18
CA PHE A 185 49.70 -2.06 -20.47
C PHE A 185 50.37 -3.19 -21.28
N PHE A 186 51.14 -4.06 -20.62
CA PHE A 186 51.74 -5.22 -21.28
C PHE A 186 50.70 -6.23 -21.75
N LEU A 187 49.65 -6.50 -20.96
CA LEU A 187 48.57 -7.41 -21.33
C LEU A 187 47.76 -6.87 -22.51
N GLU A 188 47.38 -5.60 -22.52
CA GLU A 188 46.65 -4.98 -23.63
C GLU A 188 47.49 -4.95 -24.91
N THR A 189 48.76 -4.57 -24.80
CA THR A 189 49.68 -4.55 -25.95
C THR A 189 49.89 -5.97 -26.50
N TRP A 190 50.02 -6.96 -25.62
CA TRP A 190 50.15 -8.37 -26.01
C TRP A 190 48.89 -8.92 -26.68
N TRP A 191 47.70 -8.58 -26.19
CA TRP A 191 46.43 -8.97 -26.82
C TRP A 191 46.26 -8.33 -28.21
N ASN A 192 46.62 -7.06 -28.38
CA ASN A 192 46.61 -6.42 -29.70
C ASN A 192 47.62 -7.07 -30.65
N VAL A 193 48.81 -7.41 -30.19
CA VAL A 193 49.83 -8.08 -31.01
C VAL A 193 49.38 -9.48 -31.37
N THR A 194 48.96 -10.31 -30.41
CA THR A 194 48.50 -11.69 -30.69
C THR A 194 47.21 -11.75 -31.50
N GLY A 195 46.32 -10.76 -31.38
CA GLY A 195 45.14 -10.62 -32.23
C GLY A 195 45.47 -10.37 -33.71
N TRP A 196 46.56 -9.67 -34.01
CA TRP A 196 47.06 -9.49 -35.38
C TRP A 196 47.67 -10.76 -35.98
N TRP A 197 48.12 -11.71 -35.15
CA TRP A 197 48.65 -13.01 -35.59
C TRP A 197 47.55 -14.08 -35.78
N TYR A 198 46.31 -13.79 -35.38
CA TYR A 198 45.17 -14.71 -35.45
C TYR A 198 44.06 -14.22 -36.42
N GLN A 199 44.45 -13.40 -37.41
CA GLN A 199 43.62 -12.94 -38.53
C GLN A 199 44.12 -13.56 -39.84
#